data_AF-A0A3B6SGF0-F1
#
_entry.id   AF-A0A3B6SGF0-F1
#
_cell.length_a   1.000
_cell.length_b   1.000
_cell.length_c   1.000
_cell.angle_alpha   90.00
_cell.angle_beta   90.00
_cell.angle_gamma   90.00
#
_symmetry.space_group_name_H-M   'P 1'
#
loop_
_entity.id
_entity.type
_entity.pdbx_description
1 polymer ?
#
loop_
_entity_poly.entity_id
_entity_poly.type
_entity_poly.pdbx_seq_one_letter_code
_entity_poly.pdbx_strand_id
1 'polypeptide(L)'
;MRAACKLASPVLNFAGTLVKPSITTNEIDRAVHHMIVEAGAYPSPLGYGGFPKSICTSVNECACHGLPDSTQLQNGDIINIDVNVFLNYFLWRKKAEYAISAHYDHTCVWEEVLQNKCLNKYNHTAIDRKFYFYQSEGL
;
A
#
# COMPACT_ATOMS: atom_id res chain seq x y z
N MET A 1 2.15 -10.73 -11.82
CA MET A 1 0.74 -11.20 -11.85
C MET A 1 0.45 -12.28 -10.81
N ARG A 2 0.93 -13.54 -10.94
CA ARG A 2 0.57 -14.66 -10.03
C ARG A 2 0.72 -14.35 -8.52
N ALA A 3 1.84 -13.75 -8.12
CA ALA A 3 2.09 -13.44 -6.70
C ALA A 3 1.11 -12.38 -6.16
N ALA A 4 0.86 -11.31 -6.92
CA ALA A 4 -0.10 -10.28 -6.55
C ALA A 4 -1.52 -10.85 -6.44
N CYS A 5 -1.96 -11.66 -7.41
CA CYS A 5 -3.26 -12.32 -7.34
C CYS A 5 -3.36 -13.31 -6.16
N LYS A 6 -2.27 -14.02 -5.86
CA LYS A 6 -2.20 -14.94 -4.70
C LYS A 6 -2.31 -14.19 -3.36
N LEU A 7 -1.92 -12.93 -3.30
CA LEU A 7 -2.13 -12.06 -2.15
C LEU A 7 -3.53 -11.40 -2.15
N ALA A 8 -4.00 -10.92 -3.30
CA ALA A 8 -5.30 -10.25 -3.41
C ALA A 8 -6.47 -11.15 -2.97
N SER A 9 -6.42 -12.45 -3.31
CA SER A 9 -7.48 -13.41 -2.96
C SER A 9 -7.73 -13.54 -1.45
N PRO A 10 -6.73 -13.82 -0.59
CA PRO A 10 -6.95 -13.86 0.86
C PRO A 10 -7.32 -12.48 1.44
N VAL A 11 -6.84 -11.37 0.87
CA VAL A 11 -7.27 -10.03 1.29
C VAL A 11 -8.76 -9.80 1.01
N LEU A 12 -9.25 -10.19 -0.17
CA LEU A 12 -10.67 -10.12 -0.51
C LEU A 12 -11.52 -11.02 0.40
N ASN A 13 -11.05 -12.24 0.67
CA ASN A 13 -11.74 -13.15 1.61
C ASN A 13 -11.83 -12.54 3.00
N PHE A 14 -10.75 -11.95 3.50
CA PHE A 14 -10.73 -11.24 4.78
C PHE A 14 -11.73 -10.08 4.79
N ALA A 15 -11.76 -9.24 3.75
CA ALA A 15 -12.74 -8.17 3.62
C ALA A 15 -14.18 -8.69 3.74
N GLY A 16 -14.48 -9.81 3.09
CA GLY A 16 -15.78 -10.48 3.18
C GLY A 16 -16.17 -10.90 4.61
N THR A 17 -15.20 -11.28 5.46
CA THR A 17 -15.48 -11.63 6.88
C THR A 17 -15.89 -10.44 7.74
N LEU A 18 -15.60 -9.22 7.30
CA LEU A 18 -15.93 -8.00 8.02
C LEU A 18 -17.36 -7.53 7.73
N VAL A 19 -17.98 -8.00 6.64
CA VAL A 19 -19.30 -7.58 6.19
C VAL A 19 -20.37 -8.05 7.18
N LYS A 20 -20.93 -7.11 7.93
CA LYS A 20 -22.02 -7.33 8.89
C LYS A 20 -22.80 -6.04 9.11
N PRO A 21 -24.05 -6.11 9.59
CA PRO A 21 -24.80 -4.91 9.94
C PRO A 21 -24.03 -3.99 10.91
N SER A 22 -24.25 -2.68 10.75
CA SER A 22 -23.64 -1.60 11.51
C SER A 22 -22.15 -1.33 11.28
N ILE A 23 -21.43 -2.16 10.52
CA ILE A 23 -20.05 -1.81 10.12
C ILE A 23 -20.08 -0.73 9.04
N THR A 24 -19.16 0.23 9.12
CA THR A 24 -18.98 1.22 8.05
C THR A 24 -18.08 0.71 6.94
N THR A 25 -18.30 1.18 5.71
CA THR A 25 -17.39 0.90 4.59
C THR A 25 -15.97 1.42 4.85
N ASN A 26 -15.81 2.53 5.59
CA ASN A 26 -14.51 3.01 6.08
C ASN A 26 -13.80 2.05 7.06
N GLU A 27 -14.53 1.34 7.91
CA GLU A 27 -13.93 0.34 8.81
C GLU A 27 -13.40 -0.86 8.02
N ILE A 28 -14.13 -1.27 6.98
CA ILE A 28 -13.68 -2.30 6.03
C ILE A 28 -12.41 -1.83 5.30
N ASP A 29 -12.42 -0.63 4.71
CA ASP A 29 -11.26 -0.05 4.01
C ASP A 29 -10.02 0.02 4.91
N ARG A 30 -10.18 0.47 6.16
CA ARG A 30 -9.08 0.57 7.13
C ARG A 30 -8.48 -0.80 7.44
N ALA A 31 -9.30 -1.79 7.74
CA ALA A 31 -8.83 -3.14 8.06
C ALA A 31 -8.13 -3.78 6.85
N VAL A 32 -8.69 -3.62 5.65
CA VAL A 32 -8.11 -4.15 4.41
C VAL A 32 -6.81 -3.43 4.06
N HIS A 33 -6.75 -2.10 4.21
CA HIS A 33 -5.52 -1.32 4.05
C HIS A 33 -4.40 -1.89 4.94
N HIS A 34 -4.66 -2.10 6.23
CA HIS A 34 -3.68 -2.67 7.15
C HIS A 34 -3.18 -4.04 6.69
N MET A 35 -4.08 -4.95 6.31
CA MET A 35 -3.68 -6.28 5.83
C MET A 35 -2.81 -6.22 4.57
N ILE A 36 -3.13 -5.32 3.63
CA ILE A 36 -2.34 -5.13 2.40
C ILE A 36 -0.93 -4.64 2.73
N VAL A 37 -0.82 -3.64 3.60
CA VAL A 37 0.47 -3.06 4.01
C VAL A 37 1.31 -4.05 4.82
N GLU A 38 0.72 -4.78 5.77
CA GLU A 38 1.40 -5.83 6.54
C GLU A 38 1.92 -6.96 5.64
N ALA A 39 1.23 -7.25 4.53
CA ALA A 39 1.67 -8.20 3.53
C ALA A 39 2.80 -7.68 2.60
N GLY A 40 3.30 -6.46 2.83
CA GLY A 40 4.35 -5.84 2.04
C GLY A 40 3.88 -5.41 0.64
N ALA A 41 2.59 -5.12 0.50
CA ALA A 41 2.00 -4.62 -0.74
C ALA A 41 1.43 -3.22 -0.57
N TYR A 42 1.19 -2.56 -1.70
CA TYR A 42 0.52 -1.26 -1.75
C TYR A 42 -0.92 -1.43 -2.24
N PRO A 43 -1.92 -0.76 -1.63
CA PRO A 43 -3.30 -0.79 -2.12
C PRO A 43 -3.41 0.05 -3.40
N SER A 44 -3.50 -0.60 -4.56
CA SER A 44 -3.42 0.07 -5.87
C SER A 44 -4.41 1.22 -6.08
N PRO A 45 -5.67 1.17 -5.59
CA PRO A 45 -6.61 2.29 -5.73
C PRO A 45 -6.15 3.56 -5.03
N LEU A 46 -5.35 3.47 -3.96
CA LEU A 46 -4.95 4.62 -3.18
C LEU A 46 -4.09 5.57 -4.03
N GLY A 47 -4.55 6.81 -4.18
CA GLY A 47 -3.90 7.85 -5.00
C GLY A 47 -4.10 7.67 -6.51
N TYR A 48 -4.69 6.57 -6.98
CA TYR A 48 -4.89 6.34 -8.42
C TYR A 48 -5.91 7.33 -8.98
N GLY A 49 -5.47 8.22 -9.86
CA GLY A 49 -6.32 9.29 -10.39
C GLY A 49 -6.89 10.23 -9.30
N GLY A 50 -6.22 10.32 -8.14
CA GLY A 50 -6.70 11.07 -6.98
C GLY A 50 -7.72 10.33 -6.11
N PHE A 51 -7.97 9.04 -6.34
CA PHE A 51 -8.86 8.23 -5.51
C PHE A 51 -8.30 8.11 -4.06
N PRO A 52 -9.06 8.50 -3.02
CA PRO A 52 -8.47 8.74 -1.70
C PRO A 52 -8.53 7.54 -0.75
N LYS A 53 -8.93 6.36 -1.23
CA LYS A 53 -9.16 5.15 -0.42
C LYS A 53 -8.40 3.95 -0.97
N SER A 54 -8.30 2.91 -0.16
CA SER A 54 -7.45 1.74 -0.44
C SER A 54 -8.19 0.67 -1.26
N ILE A 55 -9.51 0.64 -1.15
CA ILE A 55 -10.40 -0.26 -1.89
C ILE A 55 -11.64 0.50 -2.37
N CYS A 56 -12.42 -0.13 -3.26
CA CYS A 56 -13.77 0.32 -3.59
C CYS A 56 -14.80 -0.51 -2.81
N THR A 57 -15.83 0.15 -2.29
CA THR A 57 -16.98 -0.48 -1.64
C THR A 57 -18.26 0.05 -2.28
N SER A 58 -18.94 -0.81 -3.02
CA SER A 58 -20.12 -0.46 -3.83
C SER A 58 -21.36 -1.13 -3.26
N VAL A 59 -22.19 -0.36 -2.56
CA VAL A 59 -23.41 -0.84 -1.88
C VAL A 59 -24.63 -0.63 -2.79
N ASN A 60 -25.50 -1.63 -2.87
CA ASN A 60 -26.80 -1.60 -3.56
C ASN A 60 -26.74 -1.10 -5.01
N GLU A 61 -27.24 0.11 -5.30
CA GLU A 61 -27.30 0.70 -6.64
C GLU A 61 -25.94 1.20 -7.18
N CYS A 62 -24.92 1.26 -6.32
CA CYS A 62 -23.58 1.64 -6.72
C CYS A 62 -22.96 0.54 -7.61
N ALA A 63 -22.85 0.78 -8.91
CA ALA A 63 -22.38 -0.22 -9.86
C ALA A 63 -20.90 -0.60 -9.67
N CYS A 64 -20.03 0.39 -9.48
CA CYS A 64 -18.59 0.21 -9.23
C CYS A 64 -17.98 1.49 -8.65
N HIS A 65 -16.70 1.39 -8.24
CA HIS A 65 -15.90 2.52 -7.73
C HIS A 65 -16.54 3.29 -6.56
N GLY A 66 -17.38 2.62 -5.77
CA GLY A 66 -17.96 3.21 -4.57
C GLY A 66 -16.86 3.57 -3.58
N LEU A 67 -16.95 4.77 -3.01
CA LEU A 67 -15.94 5.29 -2.10
C LEU A 67 -16.23 4.84 -0.67
N PRO A 68 -15.29 4.17 0.01
CA PRO A 68 -15.44 3.92 1.44
C PRO A 68 -15.65 5.23 2.23
N ASP A 69 -16.70 5.27 3.05
CA ASP A 69 -17.17 6.43 3.78
C ASP A 69 -17.82 6.01 5.12
N SER A 70 -18.60 6.91 5.74
CA SER A 70 -19.29 6.64 7.01
C SER A 70 -20.58 5.83 6.87
N THR A 71 -20.92 5.35 5.67
CA THR A 71 -22.12 4.54 5.44
C THR A 71 -22.03 3.23 6.21
N GLN A 72 -22.98 3.00 7.12
CA GLN A 72 -23.14 1.75 7.85
C GLN A 72 -23.96 0.76 7.04
N LEU A 73 -23.47 -0.46 6.91
CA LEU A 73 -24.20 -1.55 6.26
C LEU A 73 -25.45 -1.92 7.07
N GLN A 74 -26.55 -2.14 6.38
CA GLN A 74 -27.82 -2.56 6.92
C GLN A 74 -28.08 -4.04 6.63
N ASN A 75 -28.93 -4.67 7.44
CA ASN A 75 -29.37 -6.02 7.15
C ASN A 75 -30.19 -6.04 5.85
N GLY A 76 -29.75 -6.86 4.88
CA GLY A 76 -30.36 -6.95 3.55
C GLY A 76 -29.62 -6.18 2.46
N ASP A 77 -28.62 -5.36 2.80
CA ASP A 77 -27.76 -4.72 1.81
C ASP A 77 -26.93 -5.76 1.04
N ILE A 78 -26.68 -5.46 -0.23
CA ILE A 78 -25.65 -6.12 -1.02
C ILE A 78 -24.46 -5.18 -1.19
N ILE A 79 -23.25 -5.72 -1.08
CA ILE A 79 -22.02 -4.95 -1.23
C ILE A 79 -21.03 -5.69 -2.13
N ASN A 80 -20.47 -4.95 -3.10
CA ASN A 80 -19.27 -5.34 -3.82
C ASN A 80 -18.03 -4.71 -3.16
N ILE A 81 -16.97 -5.50 -3.01
CA ILE A 81 -15.67 -5.06 -2.52
C ILE A 81 -14.64 -5.36 -3.60
N ASP A 82 -13.97 -4.32 -4.11
CA ASP A 82 -12.90 -4.47 -5.10
C ASP A 82 -11.52 -4.27 -4.45
N VAL A 83 -10.70 -5.32 -4.49
CA VAL A 83 -9.37 -5.36 -3.90
C VAL A 83 -8.34 -5.45 -5.02
N ASN A 84 -7.50 -4.42 -5.12
CA ASN A 84 -6.34 -4.40 -6.00
C ASN A 84 -5.08 -4.13 -5.20
N VAL A 85 -4.08 -4.99 -5.36
CA VAL A 85 -2.79 -4.87 -4.67
C VAL A 85 -1.66 -4.73 -5.68
N PHE A 86 -0.75 -3.83 -5.39
CA PHE A 86 0.51 -3.66 -6.08
C PHE A 86 1.61 -4.30 -5.25
N LEU A 87 2.05 -5.48 -5.69
CA LEU A 87 3.12 -6.24 -5.05
C LEU A 87 4.38 -6.13 -5.92
N ASN A 88 5.25 -5.18 -5.61
CA ASN A 88 6.51 -5.01 -6.33
C ASN A 88 7.54 -6.01 -5.80
N TYR A 89 7.75 -7.10 -6.53
CA TYR A 89 8.55 -8.25 -6.09
C TYR A 89 10.05 -7.96 -5.91
N PHE A 90 10.53 -6.76 -6.27
CA PHE A 90 11.96 -6.46 -6.35
C PHE A 90 12.55 -5.61 -5.22
N LEU A 91 11.74 -4.95 -4.39
CA LEU A 91 12.26 -4.05 -3.34
C LEU A 91 12.08 -4.57 -1.90
N TRP A 92 11.13 -5.47 -1.65
CA TRP A 92 10.78 -5.83 -0.26
C TRP A 92 11.50 -7.09 0.27
N ARG A 93 11.97 -8.01 -0.58
CA ARG A 93 12.53 -9.30 -0.12
C ARG A 93 13.99 -9.29 0.35
N LYS A 94 14.70 -8.17 0.22
CA LYS A 94 16.02 -7.99 0.83
C LYS A 94 15.93 -6.78 1.73
N LYS A 95 15.97 -6.99 3.05
CA LYS A 95 16.17 -6.02 4.15
C LYS A 95 16.57 -4.60 3.71
N ALA A 96 15.65 -3.90 3.04
CA ALA A 96 15.91 -2.60 2.44
C ALA A 96 15.06 -1.64 3.24
N GLU A 97 15.71 -0.96 4.17
CA GLU A 97 15.14 0.19 4.84
C GLU A 97 14.82 1.25 3.78
N TYR A 98 13.56 1.39 3.39
CA TYR A 98 13.12 2.58 2.68
C TYR A 98 11.82 3.10 3.28
N ALA A 99 11.92 4.36 3.73
CA ALA A 99 10.85 5.19 4.18
C ALA A 99 9.94 5.58 3.00
N ILE A 100 8.65 5.70 3.32
CA ILE A 100 7.61 6.25 2.47
C ILE A 100 7.91 7.74 2.25
N SER A 101 8.20 8.11 1.00
CA SER A 101 8.18 9.50 0.55
C SER A 101 7.24 9.61 -0.64
N ALA A 102 6.35 10.60 -0.57
CA ALA A 102 5.43 10.99 -1.64
C ALA A 102 6.22 11.38 -2.90
N HIS A 103 5.61 11.16 -4.06
CA HIS A 103 6.11 11.47 -5.41
C HIS A 103 6.94 10.37 -6.08
N TYR A 104 6.18 9.61 -6.88
CA TYR A 104 6.64 8.74 -7.94
C TYR A 104 7.52 9.49 -8.95
N ASP A 105 8.82 9.55 -8.70
CA ASP A 105 9.80 9.45 -9.78
C ASP A 105 10.67 8.22 -9.53
N HIS A 106 10.70 7.35 -10.54
CA HIS A 106 11.34 6.04 -10.55
C HIS A 106 12.87 6.14 -10.52
N THR A 107 13.44 6.71 -9.47
CA THR A 107 14.88 6.60 -9.22
C THR A 107 15.08 5.80 -7.94
N CYS A 108 15.94 4.79 -8.02
CA CYS A 108 16.38 4.11 -6.83
C CYS A 108 16.99 5.18 -5.90
N VAL A 109 16.58 5.24 -4.63
CA VAL A 109 17.12 6.21 -3.65
C VAL A 109 18.66 6.14 -3.62
N TRP A 110 19.24 4.97 -3.91
CA TRP A 110 20.68 4.81 -4.09
C TRP A 110 21.28 5.42 -5.34
N GLU A 111 20.59 5.40 -6.47
CA GLU A 111 21.05 6.14 -7.66
C GLU A 111 21.01 7.64 -7.39
N GLU A 112 19.99 8.13 -6.69
CA GLU A 112 19.90 9.53 -6.29
C GLU A 112 21.02 9.92 -5.32
N VAL A 113 21.30 9.09 -4.30
CA VAL A 113 22.41 9.33 -3.36
C VAL A 113 23.76 9.29 -4.07
N LEU A 114 24.00 8.34 -4.97
CA LEU A 114 25.22 8.26 -5.77
C LEU A 114 25.38 9.48 -6.68
N GLN A 115 24.31 9.92 -7.33
CA GLN A 115 24.32 11.10 -8.18
C GLN A 115 24.56 12.38 -7.38
N ASN A 116 23.95 12.51 -6.20
CA ASN A 116 24.19 13.64 -5.30
C ASN A 116 25.64 13.68 -4.78
N LYS A 117 26.27 12.50 -4.57
CA LYS A 117 27.70 12.38 -4.26
C LYS A 117 28.60 12.79 -5.42
N CYS A 118 28.32 12.31 -6.63
CA CYS A 118 29.06 12.71 -7.83
C CYS A 118 28.98 14.22 -8.10
N LEU A 119 27.85 14.85 -7.73
CA LEU A 119 27.64 16.29 -7.88
C LEU A 119 28.13 17.12 -6.68
N ASN A 120 28.69 16.48 -5.65
CA ASN A 120 29.19 17.08 -4.40
C ASN A 120 28.22 18.10 -3.77
N LYS A 121 26.90 17.81 -3.85
CA LYS A 121 25.86 18.77 -3.47
C LYS A 121 25.77 18.98 -1.95
N TYR A 122 26.25 18.03 -1.13
CA TYR A 122 26.06 18.03 0.32
C TYR A 122 27.26 17.44 1.07
N ASN A 123 27.36 17.67 2.39
CA ASN A 123 28.31 16.93 3.22
C ASN A 123 27.80 15.50 3.46
N HIS A 124 28.45 14.51 2.84
CA HIS A 124 28.00 13.13 2.83
C HIS A 124 28.41 12.31 4.07
N THR A 125 29.20 12.88 5.00
CA THR A 125 29.76 12.17 6.16
C THR A 125 28.69 11.48 7.02
N ALA A 126 27.53 12.10 7.20
CA ALA A 126 26.43 11.53 7.98
C ALA A 126 25.76 10.34 7.28
N ILE A 127 25.66 10.40 5.95
CA ILE A 127 25.12 9.32 5.10
C ILE A 127 26.11 8.16 5.09
N ASP A 128 27.41 8.44 4.95
CA ASP A 128 28.46 7.43 4.93
C ASP A 128 28.58 6.71 6.28
N ARG A 129 28.48 7.43 7.40
CA ARG A 129 28.47 6.82 8.74
C ARG A 129 27.28 5.87 8.93
N LYS A 130 26.09 6.28 8.50
CA LYS A 130 24.92 5.40 8.52
C LYS A 130 25.11 4.19 7.60
N PHE A 131 25.66 4.41 6.42
CA PHE A 131 25.96 3.33 5.48
C PHE A 131 26.92 2.28 6.07
N TYR A 132 28.02 2.71 6.69
CA TYR A 132 28.96 1.78 7.35
C TYR A 132 28.34 1.08 8.55
N PHE A 133 27.49 1.77 9.31
CA PHE A 133 26.72 1.16 10.40
C PHE A 133 25.82 0.03 9.87
N TYR A 134 25.05 0.28 8.80
CA TYR A 134 24.18 -0.74 8.22
C TYR A 134 24.95 -1.92 7.62
N GLN A 135 26.07 -1.65 6.93
CA GLN A 135 26.96 -2.74 6.46
C GLN A 135 27.50 -3.58 7.61
N SER A 136 27.85 -2.98 8.75
CA SER A 136 28.34 -3.70 9.92
C SER A 136 27.29 -4.61 10.58
N GLU A 137 26.01 -4.26 10.42
CA GLU A 137 24.86 -5.06 10.89
C GLU A 137 24.39 -6.11 9.85
N GLY A 138 25.10 -6.23 8.72
CA GLY A 138 24.76 -7.18 7.64
C GLY A 138 23.49 -6.82 6.87
N LEU A 139 23.21 -5.52 6.76
CA LEU A 139 22.13 -4.92 5.95
C LEU A 139 22.65 -4.47 4.59
#